data_AF-A0A968LWL5-F1
#
_entry.id   AF-A0A968LWL5-F1
#
_cell.length_a   1.000
_cell.length_b   1.000
_cell.length_c   1.000
_cell.angle_alpha   90.00
_cell.angle_beta   90.00
_cell.angle_gamma   90.00
#
_symmetry.space_group_name_H-M   'P 1'
#
loop_
_entity.id
_entity.type
_entity.pdbx_description
1 polymer ?
#
loop_
_entity_poly.entity_id
_entity_poly.type
_entity_poly.pdbx_seq_one_letter_code
_entity_poly.pdbx_strand_id
1 'polypeptide(L)'
;MECLSDCWSSHQDTLEGTSFNNTLRGGIGTDYLDGRGGADTYLFSSGDGQDTLHDTGNDTSVDTLVLSGAGLTSTNVRASRVGTSNDIQLSFGGGSTDSILLKNQLFGGIAGKYGVESIRFSNGVTWNETQLSSALR
;
A
#
# COMPACT_ATOMS: atom_id res chain seq x y z
N MET A 1 3.59 -20.68 12.18
CA MET A 1 2.34 -20.05 12.61
C MET A 1 1.38 -20.26 11.46
N GLU A 2 0.54 -21.27 11.59
CA GLU A 2 -0.23 -21.85 10.48
C GLU A 2 -1.60 -21.19 10.45
N CYS A 3 -1.94 -20.53 9.34
CA CYS A 3 -3.24 -19.90 9.16
C CYS A 3 -4.24 -20.98 8.73
N LEU A 4 -5.06 -21.46 9.66
CA LEU A 4 -6.18 -22.36 9.37
C LEU A 4 -7.44 -21.51 9.16
N SER A 5 -8.04 -21.68 7.99
CA SER A 5 -9.38 -21.25 7.54
C SER A 5 -9.74 -19.77 7.32
N ASP A 6 -9.02 -18.77 7.82
CA ASP A 6 -9.49 -17.35 7.71
C ASP A 6 -8.56 -16.36 6.98
N CYS A 7 -7.43 -16.78 6.42
CA CYS A 7 -6.53 -15.85 5.71
C CYS A 7 -7.11 -15.25 4.40
N TRP A 8 -8.33 -15.63 3.99
CA TRP A 8 -9.08 -15.11 2.82
C TRP A 8 -10.54 -14.79 3.16
N SER A 9 -10.81 -14.37 4.39
CA SER A 9 -12.16 -13.95 4.75
C SER A 9 -12.45 -12.62 4.05
N SER A 10 -13.64 -12.42 3.45
CA SER A 10 -14.03 -11.13 2.84
C SER A 10 -14.29 -10.03 3.88
N HIS A 11 -13.76 -10.19 5.10
CA HIS A 11 -13.99 -9.28 6.20
C HIS A 11 -13.03 -8.10 6.13
N GLN A 12 -13.34 -7.08 6.91
CA GLN A 12 -12.45 -5.98 7.15
C GLN A 12 -11.52 -6.37 8.29
N ASP A 13 -10.25 -6.61 7.97
CA ASP A 13 -9.23 -6.94 8.95
C ASP A 13 -8.41 -5.70 9.35
N THR A 14 -7.86 -5.74 10.55
CA THR A 14 -6.92 -4.73 11.05
C THR A 14 -5.64 -5.44 11.46
N LEU A 15 -4.59 -5.23 10.68
CA LEU A 15 -3.27 -5.84 10.87
C LEU A 15 -2.29 -4.75 11.29
N GLU A 16 -1.71 -4.94 12.46
CA GLU A 16 -0.68 -4.06 12.99
C GLU A 16 0.63 -4.84 13.12
N GLY A 17 1.68 -4.27 12.56
CA GLY A 17 3.04 -4.75 12.70
C GLY A 17 3.65 -4.43 14.06
N THR A 18 4.96 -4.35 14.08
CA THR A 18 5.82 -4.28 15.27
C THR A 18 6.90 -3.24 15.05
N SER A 19 7.89 -3.14 15.93
CA SER A 19 9.08 -2.32 15.66
C SER A 19 10.14 -3.04 14.81
N PHE A 20 9.76 -4.13 14.14
CA PHE A 20 10.63 -4.96 13.31
C PHE A 20 9.99 -5.15 11.95
N ASN A 21 10.81 -5.49 10.96
CA ASN A 21 10.38 -5.82 9.61
C ASN A 21 9.24 -6.85 9.60
N ASN A 22 8.15 -6.47 8.95
CA ASN A 22 6.94 -7.25 8.81
C ASN A 22 6.60 -7.49 7.34
N THR A 23 5.80 -8.54 7.12
CA THR A 23 5.16 -8.78 5.84
C THR A 23 3.67 -8.88 6.10
N LEU A 24 2.93 -7.90 5.60
CA LEU A 24 1.51 -7.71 5.88
C LEU A 24 0.70 -7.93 4.60
N ARG A 25 -0.40 -8.66 4.74
CA ARG A 25 -1.37 -8.91 3.67
C ARG A 25 -2.75 -9.00 4.28
N GLY A 26 -3.66 -8.11 3.88
CA GLY A 26 -5.05 -8.12 4.33
C GLY A 26 -5.81 -9.31 3.74
N GLY A 27 -5.76 -9.44 2.41
CA GLY A 27 -6.44 -10.52 1.70
C GLY A 27 -7.57 -9.94 0.87
N ILE A 28 -8.70 -10.62 0.82
CA ILE A 28 -9.88 -10.11 0.12
C ILE A 28 -10.68 -9.28 1.11
N GLY A 29 -11.03 -8.03 0.79
CA GLY A 29 -11.86 -7.23 1.68
C GLY A 29 -11.56 -5.75 1.62
N THR A 30 -11.76 -5.10 2.76
CA THR A 30 -11.42 -3.69 2.97
C THR A 30 -10.58 -3.62 4.22
N ASP A 31 -9.27 -3.78 4.07
CA ASP A 31 -8.39 -4.00 5.20
C ASP A 31 -7.65 -2.74 5.63
N TYR A 32 -7.21 -2.72 6.89
CA TYR A 32 -6.33 -1.69 7.42
C TYR A 32 -5.01 -2.33 7.87
N LEU A 33 -3.90 -1.83 7.33
CA LEU A 33 -2.55 -2.37 7.53
C LEU A 33 -1.64 -1.24 8.03
N ASP A 34 -0.99 -1.44 9.19
CA ASP A 34 -0.03 -0.51 9.79
C ASP A 34 1.27 -1.24 10.11
N GLY A 35 2.33 -0.98 9.36
CA GLY A 35 3.65 -1.61 9.50
C GLY A 35 4.33 -1.30 10.83
N ARG A 36 4.14 -0.07 11.32
CA ARG A 36 4.88 0.52 12.44
C ARG A 36 6.36 0.67 12.09
N GLY A 37 7.29 0.09 12.84
CA GLY A 37 8.71 0.40 12.68
C GLY A 37 9.48 -0.73 12.02
N GLY A 38 10.57 -0.39 11.34
CA GLY A 38 11.35 -1.36 10.54
C GLY A 38 11.01 -1.29 9.06
N ALA A 39 11.61 -2.19 8.27
CA ALA A 39 11.40 -2.23 6.82
C ALA A 39 10.30 -3.23 6.48
N ASP A 40 9.10 -2.73 6.24
CA ASP A 40 7.89 -3.48 6.06
C ASP A 40 7.56 -3.76 4.59
N THR A 41 6.86 -4.86 4.37
CA THR A 41 6.41 -5.28 3.04
C THR A 41 4.91 -5.51 3.05
N TYR A 42 4.18 -4.67 2.32
CA TYR A 42 2.75 -4.79 2.10
C TYR A 42 2.50 -5.55 0.80
N LEU A 43 1.72 -6.63 0.87
CA LEU A 43 1.38 -7.45 -0.30
C LEU A 43 -0.07 -7.19 -0.69
N PHE A 44 -0.29 -6.80 -1.95
CA PHE A 44 -1.62 -6.60 -2.51
C PHE A 44 -1.74 -7.30 -3.86
N SER A 45 -2.83 -8.01 -4.08
CA SER A 45 -3.12 -8.76 -5.30
C SER A 45 -4.39 -8.27 -5.98
N SER A 46 -4.50 -8.46 -7.30
CA SER A 46 -5.77 -8.15 -7.98
C SER A 46 -6.92 -8.97 -7.37
N GLY A 47 -8.01 -8.29 -7.04
CA GLY A 47 -9.17 -8.85 -6.35
C GLY A 47 -9.10 -8.80 -4.82
N ASP A 48 -8.01 -8.27 -4.24
CA ASP A 48 -7.89 -8.09 -2.78
C ASP A 48 -8.84 -6.98 -2.28
N GLY A 49 -9.32 -6.07 -3.13
CA GLY A 49 -10.36 -5.10 -2.75
C GLY A 49 -9.81 -3.71 -2.42
N GLN A 50 -10.25 -3.12 -1.31
CA GLN A 50 -10.02 -1.69 -1.00
C GLN A 50 -9.29 -1.49 0.32
N ASP A 51 -7.96 -1.46 0.27
CA ASP A 51 -7.14 -1.46 1.49
C ASP A 51 -6.63 -0.07 1.87
N THR A 52 -6.41 0.13 3.17
CA THR A 52 -5.75 1.29 3.74
C THR A 52 -4.41 0.87 4.34
N LEU A 53 -3.34 1.49 3.85
CA LEU A 53 -1.99 1.28 4.36
C LEU A 53 -1.58 2.55 5.10
N HIS A 54 -1.22 2.41 6.36
CA HIS A 54 -0.78 3.52 7.20
C HIS A 54 0.55 3.17 7.85
N ASP A 55 1.64 3.47 7.17
CA ASP A 55 2.96 3.27 7.76
C ASP A 55 3.27 4.40 8.76
N THR A 56 3.26 4.05 10.04
CA THR A 56 3.50 5.01 11.14
C THR A 56 4.97 5.07 11.58
N GLY A 57 5.84 4.31 10.93
CA GLY A 57 7.27 4.21 11.22
C GLY A 57 8.05 5.45 10.92
N ASN A 58 8.25 6.32 11.90
CA ASN A 58 9.13 7.48 11.74
C ASN A 58 10.61 7.10 11.89
N ASP A 59 11.14 6.27 10.99
CA ASP A 59 12.54 5.85 11.00
C ASP A 59 13.28 6.08 9.67
N THR A 60 14.16 5.21 9.20
CA THR A 60 14.84 5.36 7.89
C THR A 60 14.79 4.06 7.09
N SER A 61 13.90 3.17 7.48
CA SER A 61 13.63 1.93 6.79
C SER A 61 13.00 2.23 5.44
N VAL A 62 12.90 1.18 4.61
CA VAL A 62 12.33 1.29 3.27
C VAL A 62 11.16 0.34 3.22
N ASP A 63 9.97 0.91 3.30
CA ASP A 63 8.72 0.21 3.26
C ASP A 63 8.31 0.02 1.80
N THR A 64 7.82 -1.19 1.51
CA THR A 64 7.56 -1.61 0.14
C THR A 64 6.15 -2.13 -0.03
N LEU A 65 5.39 -1.52 -0.92
CA LEU A 65 4.15 -2.07 -1.46
C LEU A 65 4.46 -2.92 -2.69
N VAL A 66 4.11 -4.20 -2.65
CA VAL A 66 4.25 -5.14 -3.76
C VAL A 66 2.89 -5.48 -4.32
N LEU A 67 2.69 -5.14 -5.59
CA LEU A 67 1.47 -5.40 -6.35
C LEU A 67 1.62 -6.62 -7.24
N SER A 68 0.66 -7.53 -7.19
CA SER A 68 0.66 -8.76 -8.00
C SER A 68 -0.69 -9.02 -8.69
N GLY A 69 -0.67 -9.76 -9.79
CA GLY A 69 -1.89 -10.04 -10.56
C GLY A 69 -2.18 -9.05 -11.69
N ALA A 70 -3.26 -9.32 -12.40
CA ALA A 70 -3.64 -8.60 -13.62
C ALA A 70 -4.04 -7.15 -13.33
N GLY A 71 -3.71 -6.22 -14.23
CA GLY A 71 -4.15 -4.83 -14.14
C GLY A 71 -3.40 -3.95 -13.12
N LEU A 72 -2.68 -4.52 -12.14
CA LEU A 72 -1.92 -3.76 -11.14
C LEU A 72 -0.54 -3.28 -11.65
N THR A 73 -0.54 -2.65 -12.83
CA THR A 73 0.68 -2.24 -13.54
C THR A 73 0.92 -0.74 -13.44
N SER A 74 2.18 -0.30 -13.58
CA SER A 74 2.56 1.12 -13.53
C SER A 74 1.91 1.98 -14.62
N THR A 75 1.43 1.37 -15.70
CA THR A 75 0.72 2.05 -16.81
C THR A 75 -0.78 2.08 -16.63
N ASN A 76 -1.34 1.30 -15.71
CA ASN A 76 -2.79 1.22 -15.44
C ASN A 76 -3.18 1.82 -14.09
N VAL A 77 -2.21 2.20 -13.26
CA VAL A 77 -2.44 2.90 -11.99
C VAL A 77 -2.72 4.38 -12.22
N ARG A 78 -3.61 4.95 -11.42
CA ARG A 78 -3.76 6.37 -11.20
C ARG A 78 -3.55 6.67 -9.73
N ALA A 79 -2.53 7.48 -9.44
CA ALA A 79 -2.28 8.05 -8.13
C ALA A 79 -2.91 9.45 -8.05
N SER A 80 -3.67 9.72 -7.00
CA SER A 80 -4.30 11.02 -6.79
C SER A 80 -4.34 11.38 -5.31
N ARG A 81 -4.09 12.64 -4.98
CA ARG A 81 -4.25 13.14 -3.61
C ARG A 81 -5.73 13.21 -3.23
N VAL A 82 -6.07 12.79 -2.02
CA VAL A 82 -7.47 12.83 -1.55
C VAL A 82 -7.80 14.22 -1.01
N GLY A 83 -8.43 15.04 -1.84
CA GLY A 83 -8.83 16.41 -1.46
C GLY A 83 -7.63 17.24 -0.98
N THR A 84 -7.70 17.72 0.26
CA THR A 84 -6.61 18.46 0.92
C THR A 84 -5.85 17.64 1.97
N SER A 85 -6.15 16.34 2.11
CA SER A 85 -5.51 15.46 3.10
C SER A 85 -4.08 15.07 2.71
N ASN A 86 -3.37 14.37 3.59
CA ASN A 86 -2.05 13.82 3.27
C ASN A 86 -2.11 12.43 2.63
N ASP A 87 -3.31 11.97 2.25
CA ASP A 87 -3.51 10.64 1.71
C ASP A 87 -3.35 10.62 0.19
N ILE A 88 -2.80 9.53 -0.31
CA ILE A 88 -2.73 9.22 -1.75
C ILE A 88 -3.58 8.00 -2.02
N GLN A 89 -4.55 8.15 -2.92
CA GLN A 89 -5.32 7.03 -3.44
C GLN A 89 -4.63 6.48 -4.69
N LEU A 90 -4.33 5.19 -4.69
CA LEU A 90 -4.03 4.40 -5.88
C LEU A 90 -5.32 3.73 -6.35
N SER A 91 -5.65 3.91 -7.62
CA SER A 91 -6.78 3.26 -8.29
C SER A 91 -6.31 2.64 -9.60
N PHE A 92 -6.97 1.59 -10.07
CA PHE A 92 -6.55 0.86 -11.27
C PHE A 92 -7.62 0.90 -12.35
N GLY A 93 -7.19 1.16 -13.59
CA GLY A 93 -8.08 1.17 -14.75
C GLY A 93 -8.57 -0.23 -15.16
N GLY A 94 -9.31 -0.29 -16.27
CA GLY A 94 -9.83 -1.56 -16.80
C GLY A 94 -11.07 -2.10 -16.06
N GLY A 95 -11.78 -1.24 -15.32
CA GLY A 95 -12.98 -1.61 -14.57
C GLY A 95 -12.69 -2.30 -13.23
N SER A 96 -11.44 -2.27 -12.75
CA SER A 96 -11.11 -2.77 -11.43
C SER A 96 -11.79 -1.94 -10.33
N THR A 97 -12.26 -2.62 -9.30
CA THR A 97 -12.71 -2.01 -8.04
C THR A 97 -11.60 -1.98 -6.99
N ASP A 98 -10.43 -2.53 -7.31
CA ASP A 98 -9.29 -2.57 -6.40
C ASP A 98 -8.74 -1.16 -6.18
N SER A 99 -8.39 -0.86 -4.93
CA SER A 99 -7.85 0.44 -4.57
C SER A 99 -6.99 0.35 -3.32
N ILE A 100 -5.99 1.22 -3.22
CA ILE A 100 -5.10 1.29 -2.07
C ILE A 100 -5.02 2.74 -1.63
N LEU A 101 -5.44 3.02 -0.39
CA LEU A 101 -5.26 4.31 0.25
C LEU A 101 -3.95 4.29 1.04
N LEU A 102 -2.94 5.00 0.53
CA LEU A 102 -1.71 5.29 1.27
C LEU A 102 -2.00 6.46 2.22
N LYS A 103 -2.35 6.11 3.45
CA LYS A 103 -2.77 7.06 4.48
C LYS A 103 -1.58 7.85 4.98
N ASN A 104 -1.75 9.17 5.07
CA ASN A 104 -0.70 10.10 5.50
C ASN A 104 0.61 10.05 4.69
N GLN A 105 0.62 9.50 3.46
CA GLN A 105 1.80 9.39 2.60
C GLN A 105 2.53 10.72 2.33
N LEU A 106 1.82 11.85 2.41
CA LEU A 106 2.40 13.19 2.21
C LEU A 106 2.73 13.91 3.54
N PHE A 107 2.53 13.24 4.68
CA PHE A 107 2.80 13.82 5.99
C PHE A 107 4.32 13.98 6.19
N GLY A 108 4.75 15.21 6.53
CA GLY A 108 6.18 15.55 6.55
C GLY A 108 6.79 15.87 5.18
N GLY A 109 6.00 15.82 4.10
CA GLY A 109 6.45 16.04 2.72
C GLY A 109 6.99 14.77 2.05
N ILE A 110 7.43 14.87 0.79
CA ILE A 110 7.92 13.73 -0.03
C ILE A 110 9.28 13.20 0.45
N ALA A 111 9.95 13.91 1.37
CA ALA A 111 11.15 13.45 2.06
C ALA A 111 10.85 13.09 3.54
N GLY A 112 9.56 13.06 3.90
CA GLY A 112 9.10 12.60 5.20
C GLY A 112 9.27 11.10 5.30
N LYS A 113 9.54 10.62 6.52
CA LYS A 113 9.80 9.22 6.83
C LYS A 113 8.48 8.50 7.15
N TYR A 114 7.47 8.71 6.33
CA TYR A 114 6.10 8.22 6.60
C TYR A 114 5.51 7.66 5.31
N GLY A 115 4.77 6.57 5.46
CA GLY A 115 4.17 5.88 4.32
C GLY A 115 5.16 4.93 3.64
N VAL A 116 4.93 4.66 2.36
CA VAL A 116 5.69 3.67 1.59
C VAL A 116 6.72 4.35 0.69
N GLU A 117 7.99 3.96 0.77
CA GLU A 117 9.07 4.51 -0.06
C GLU A 117 9.16 3.86 -1.44
N SER A 118 8.64 2.64 -1.59
CA SER A 118 8.78 1.83 -2.81
C SER A 118 7.48 1.13 -3.19
N ILE A 119 7.02 1.32 -4.43
CA ILE A 119 5.88 0.60 -5.01
C ILE A 119 6.35 -0.25 -6.17
N ARG A 120 6.31 -1.57 -6.01
CA ARG A 120 6.64 -2.55 -7.05
C ARG A 120 5.37 -3.02 -7.75
N PHE A 121 5.20 -2.62 -9.00
CA PHE A 121 4.06 -2.99 -9.84
C PHE A 121 4.18 -4.40 -10.41
N SER A 122 3.05 -4.99 -10.82
CA SER A 122 3.00 -6.37 -11.32
C SER A 122 3.71 -6.57 -12.67
N ASN A 123 3.96 -5.49 -13.42
CA ASN A 123 4.78 -5.49 -14.64
C ASN A 123 6.28 -5.34 -14.38
N GLY A 124 6.73 -5.37 -13.12
CA GLY A 124 8.14 -5.29 -12.73
C GLY A 124 8.72 -3.88 -12.67
N VAL A 125 7.93 -2.84 -12.94
CA VAL A 125 8.32 -1.45 -12.73
C VAL A 125 8.24 -1.12 -11.25
N THR A 126 9.21 -0.37 -10.74
CA THR A 126 9.18 0.17 -9.37
C THR A 126 9.10 1.68 -9.42
N TRP A 127 8.23 2.26 -8.58
CA TRP A 127 8.23 3.68 -8.25
C TRP A 127 8.88 3.89 -6.89
N ASN A 128 9.76 4.86 -6.80
CA ASN A 128 10.14 5.48 -5.53
C ASN A 128 9.23 6.69 -5.23
N GLU A 129 9.44 7.32 -4.08
CA GLU A 129 8.70 8.51 -3.63
C GLU A 129 8.68 9.65 -4.65
N THR A 130 9.80 9.90 -5.33
CA THR A 130 9.91 10.96 -6.35
C THR A 130 9.01 10.66 -7.56
N GLN A 131 8.99 9.40 -7.99
CA GLN A 131 8.14 8.95 -9.10
C GLN A 131 6.67 8.95 -8.69
N LEU A 132 6.34 8.49 -7.48
CA LEU A 132 5.00 8.56 -6.92
C LEU A 132 4.50 10.01 -6.89
N SER A 133 5.30 10.93 -6.37
CA SER A 133 4.97 12.35 -6.33
C SER A 133 4.75 12.94 -7.72
N SER A 134 5.62 12.62 -8.67
CA SER A 134 5.50 13.12 -10.05
C SER A 134 4.26 12.57 -10.78
N ALA A 135 3.75 11.42 -10.34
CA ALA A 135 2.57 10.78 -10.91
C ALA A 135 1.24 11.31 -10.34
N LEU A 136 1.27 12.11 -9.26
CA LEU A 136 0.06 12.65 -8.64
C LEU A 136 -0.68 13.57 -9.60
N ARG A 137 -2.00 13.36 -9.70
CA ARG A 137 -2.94 14.17 -10.47
C ARG A 137 -4.02 14.76 -9.59
#